data_AF-A0A8B9E8Y9-F1
#
_entry.id   AF-A0A8B9E8Y9-F1
#
_cell.length_a   1.000
_cell.length_b   1.000
_cell.length_c   1.000
_cell.angle_alpha   90.00
_cell.angle_beta   90.00
_cell.angle_gamma   90.00
#
_symmetry.space_group_name_H-M   'P 1'
#
loop_
_entity.id
_entity.type
_entity.pdbx_description
1 polymer ?
#
loop_
_entity_poly.entity_id
_entity_poly.type
_entity_poly.pdbx_seq_one_letter_code
_entity_poly.pdbx_strand_id
1 'polypeptide(L)'
;MFRNALGKTFRFLGYTVQYGCIAHCAFEYLGGVVVCSGPSMEPTIQNSDIVFSENLSRHFYCIRKGDIVIAKSPNDPKSNICKRVIGLEGDKVCTSNPSDFLKSHSYVPKGHVWLEGDNLRNSTDSRCYGPVPYGLIRGRICFKNFPRLINFDEPLHTLLHFSCWHICLLFVWMILPIKKKFEKVEGSGSEEGGRGAINNAFDIQLKGH
;
A
#
# COMPACT_ATOMS: atom_id res chain seq x y z
N MET A 1 -0.41 -43.68 -12.80
CA MET A 1 -1.02 -43.11 -11.56
C MET A 1 -0.12 -42.05 -10.89
N PHE A 2 1.19 -42.25 -10.81
CA PHE A 2 2.15 -41.34 -10.14
C PHE A 2 2.25 -39.91 -10.71
N ARG A 3 2.23 -39.75 -12.05
CA ARG A 3 2.35 -38.42 -12.71
C ARG A 3 1.22 -37.45 -12.37
N ASN A 4 0.01 -37.95 -12.11
CA ASN A 4 -1.16 -37.11 -11.80
C ASN A 4 -1.20 -36.67 -10.33
N ALA A 5 -0.57 -37.43 -9.43
CA ALA A 5 -0.40 -37.03 -8.03
C ALA A 5 0.64 -35.92 -7.90
N LEU A 6 1.78 -36.05 -8.59
CA LEU A 6 2.88 -35.09 -8.58
C LEU A 6 2.43 -33.68 -9.00
N GLY A 7 1.65 -33.59 -10.09
CA GLY A 7 1.15 -32.31 -10.61
C GLY A 7 0.09 -31.64 -9.71
N LYS A 8 -0.61 -32.40 -8.87
CA LYS A 8 -1.50 -31.82 -7.84
C LYS A 8 -0.67 -31.24 -6.69
N THR A 9 0.35 -31.96 -6.24
CA THR A 9 1.26 -31.52 -5.15
C THR A 9 2.02 -30.24 -5.51
N PHE A 10 2.56 -30.12 -6.72
CA PHE A 10 3.24 -28.89 -7.16
C PHE A 10 2.32 -27.66 -7.18
N ARG A 11 1.03 -27.86 -7.48
CA ARG A 11 0.05 -26.78 -7.50
C ARG A 11 -0.28 -26.29 -6.08
N PHE A 12 -0.41 -27.21 -5.13
CA PHE A 12 -0.55 -26.85 -3.71
C PHE A 12 0.66 -26.11 -3.19
N LEU A 13 1.88 -26.57 -3.53
CA LEU A 13 3.11 -25.89 -3.14
C LEU A 13 3.17 -24.46 -3.68
N GLY A 14 2.83 -24.25 -4.96
CA GLY A 14 2.75 -22.92 -5.55
C GLY A 14 1.79 -21.99 -4.80
N TYR A 15 0.58 -22.48 -4.47
CA TYR A 15 -0.37 -21.69 -3.67
C TYR A 15 0.17 -21.38 -2.27
N THR A 16 0.78 -22.34 -1.58
CA THR A 16 1.32 -22.08 -0.23
C THR A 16 2.41 -21.01 -0.23
N VAL A 17 3.30 -21.01 -1.23
CA VAL A 17 4.33 -19.97 -1.40
C VAL A 17 3.68 -18.63 -1.68
N GLN A 18 2.72 -18.59 -2.60
CA GLN A 18 2.00 -17.37 -2.93
C GLN A 18 1.28 -16.76 -1.72
N TYR A 19 0.50 -17.55 -0.98
CA TYR A 19 -0.17 -17.10 0.24
C TYR A 19 0.82 -16.70 1.33
N GLY A 20 1.96 -17.40 1.45
CA GLY A 20 3.04 -17.02 2.36
C GLY A 20 3.63 -15.65 2.05
N CYS A 21 3.95 -15.38 0.78
CA CYS A 21 4.44 -14.07 0.34
C CYS A 21 3.41 -12.96 0.56
N ILE A 22 2.13 -13.23 0.25
CA ILE A 22 1.05 -12.27 0.47
C ILE A 22 0.90 -11.97 1.96
N ALA A 23 0.89 -12.99 2.83
CA ALA A 23 0.79 -12.81 4.27
C ALA A 23 1.98 -12.02 4.81
N HIS A 24 3.21 -12.35 4.41
CA HIS A 24 4.41 -11.62 4.82
C HIS A 24 4.35 -10.14 4.42
N CYS A 25 3.94 -9.85 3.19
CA CYS A 25 3.74 -8.47 2.74
C CYS A 25 2.64 -7.79 3.56
N ALA A 26 1.48 -8.45 3.76
CA ALA A 26 0.38 -7.89 4.53
C ALA A 26 0.83 -7.51 5.95
N PHE A 27 1.55 -8.38 6.64
CA PHE A 27 2.05 -8.08 8.00
C PHE A 27 3.03 -6.92 8.03
N GLU A 28 3.93 -6.80 7.06
CA GLU A 28 4.90 -5.70 7.00
C GLU A 28 4.22 -4.34 6.74
N TYR A 29 3.21 -4.33 5.86
CA TYR A 29 2.59 -3.09 5.37
C TYR A 29 1.37 -2.61 6.18
N LEU A 30 0.62 -3.51 6.83
CA LEU A 30 -0.60 -3.15 7.57
C LEU A 30 -0.32 -2.29 8.81
N GLY A 31 0.85 -2.44 9.43
CA GLY A 31 1.19 -1.74 10.67
C GLY A 31 0.78 -2.51 11.92
N GLY A 32 0.80 -1.84 13.07
CA GLY A 32 0.68 -2.50 14.37
C GLY A 32 0.00 -1.66 15.44
N VAL A 33 -0.39 -2.33 16.51
CA VAL A 33 -0.97 -1.69 17.70
C VAL A 33 0.17 -1.21 18.60
N VAL A 34 0.13 0.07 18.98
CA VAL A 34 1.13 0.70 19.85
C VAL A 34 0.42 1.32 21.04
N VAL A 35 1.02 1.21 22.22
CA VAL A 35 0.55 1.91 23.43
C VAL A 35 1.30 3.22 23.55
N CYS A 36 0.58 4.33 23.60
CA CYS A 36 1.18 5.65 23.82
C CYS A 36 1.27 5.95 25.31
N SER A 37 2.46 6.37 25.76
CA SER A 37 2.68 6.82 27.13
C SER A 37 3.23 8.24 27.11
N GLY A 38 2.58 9.13 27.86
CA GLY A 38 3.02 10.52 28.05
C GLY A 38 1.96 11.59 27.68
N PRO A 39 2.09 12.81 28.26
CA PRO A 39 1.07 13.86 28.19
C PRO A 39 1.17 14.77 26.95
N SER A 40 2.16 14.53 26.09
CA SER A 40 2.50 15.43 24.99
C SER A 40 1.40 15.62 23.95
N MET A 41 0.52 14.63 23.81
CA MET A 41 -0.56 14.63 22.81
C MET A 41 -1.93 14.83 23.47
N GLU A 42 -1.97 15.20 24.75
CA GLU A 42 -3.22 15.53 25.44
C GLU A 42 -3.80 16.84 24.88
N PRO A 43 -5.14 16.93 24.70
CA PRO A 43 -6.17 15.97 25.11
C PRO A 43 -6.47 14.86 24.08
N THR A 44 -5.84 14.89 22.90
CA THR A 44 -6.19 13.99 21.78
C THR A 44 -5.81 12.55 22.06
N ILE A 45 -4.62 12.31 22.61
CA ILE A 45 -4.15 10.98 23.06
C ILE A 45 -3.78 11.13 24.53
N GLN A 46 -4.44 10.33 25.37
CA GLN A 46 -4.20 10.28 26.81
C GLN A 46 -3.16 9.21 27.12
N ASN A 47 -2.61 9.29 28.32
CA ASN A 47 -1.64 8.32 28.79
C ASN A 47 -2.26 6.90 28.83
N SER A 48 -1.53 5.90 28.32
CA SER A 48 -1.94 4.51 28.18
C SER A 48 -3.03 4.23 27.14
N ASP A 49 -3.27 5.17 26.21
CA ASP A 49 -4.14 4.91 25.07
C ASP A 49 -3.51 3.92 24.09
N ILE A 50 -4.36 3.01 23.60
CA ILE A 50 -4.01 2.05 22.56
C ILE A 50 -4.37 2.67 21.20
N VAL A 51 -3.35 2.82 20.35
CA VAL A 51 -3.49 3.38 19.01
C VAL A 51 -3.06 2.37 17.95
N PHE A 52 -3.72 2.42 16.80
CA PHE A 52 -3.30 1.67 15.64
C PHE A 52 -2.44 2.55 14.73
N SER A 53 -1.22 2.09 14.44
CA SER A 53 -0.25 2.78 13.60
C SER A 53 -0.04 2.02 12.30
N GLU A 54 -0.40 2.62 11.17
CA GLU A 54 -0.14 2.07 9.84
C GLU A 54 1.25 2.44 9.31
N ASN A 55 1.91 1.45 8.68
CA ASN A 55 3.25 1.61 8.11
C ASN A 55 3.24 2.07 6.65
N LEU A 56 2.10 1.94 5.97
CA LEU A 56 1.95 2.17 4.53
C LEU A 56 2.17 3.62 4.12
N SER A 57 1.66 4.56 4.94
CA SER A 57 1.74 6.01 4.66
C SER A 57 3.18 6.52 4.50
N ARG A 58 4.15 5.91 5.20
CA ARG A 58 5.58 6.24 5.08
C ARG A 58 6.16 5.78 3.74
N HIS A 59 5.73 4.62 3.25
CA HIS A 59 6.29 4.03 2.02
C HIS A 59 5.83 4.79 0.77
N PHE A 60 4.61 5.34 0.82
CA PHE A 60 4.07 6.17 -0.26
C PHE A 60 4.29 7.68 -0.07
N TYR A 61 5.03 8.11 0.97
CA TYR A 61 5.21 9.52 1.31
C TYR A 61 3.88 10.30 1.46
N CYS A 62 2.82 9.61 1.88
CA CYS A 62 1.46 10.16 2.00
C CYS A 62 1.20 10.72 3.41
N ILE A 63 2.04 11.65 3.86
CA ILE A 63 1.87 12.35 5.15
C ILE A 63 1.29 13.73 4.89
N ARG A 64 0.18 14.05 5.56
CA ARG A 64 -0.51 15.33 5.43
C ARG A 64 -0.37 16.16 6.70
N LYS A 65 -0.56 17.47 6.57
CA LYS A 65 -0.73 18.35 7.71
C LYS A 65 -1.92 17.90 8.55
N GLY A 66 -1.76 17.92 9.86
CA GLY A 66 -2.74 17.48 10.84
C GLY A 66 -2.66 15.99 11.19
N ASP A 67 -1.94 15.17 10.43
CA ASP A 67 -1.76 13.75 10.75
C ASP A 67 -0.97 13.58 12.04
N ILE A 68 -1.29 12.54 12.81
CA ILE A 68 -0.49 12.15 13.98
C ILE A 68 0.45 11.03 13.54
N VAL A 69 1.73 11.18 13.85
CA VAL A 69 2.78 10.24 13.45
C VAL A 69 3.58 9.78 14.65
N ILE A 70 4.02 8.52 14.57
CA ILE A 70 5.03 7.95 15.45
C ILE A 70 6.37 8.13 14.73
N ALA A 71 7.35 8.74 15.39
CA ALA A 71 8.69 8.92 14.86
C ALA A 71 9.74 8.52 15.90
N LYS A 72 10.94 8.18 15.46
CA LYS A 72 12.08 8.05 16.37
C LYS A 72 12.49 9.43 16.87
N SER A 73 12.79 9.54 18.16
CA SER A 73 13.28 10.78 18.73
C SER A 73 14.65 11.13 18.13
N PRO A 74 14.84 12.37 17.61
CA PRO A 74 16.15 12.82 17.15
C PRO A 74 17.20 12.87 18.27
N ASN A 75 16.76 13.11 19.51
CA ASN A 75 17.64 13.24 20.67
C ASN A 75 17.97 11.89 21.32
N ASP A 76 17.07 10.91 21.20
CA ASP A 76 17.28 9.56 21.72
C ASP A 76 16.76 8.49 20.74
N PRO A 77 17.63 7.82 19.98
CA PRO A 77 17.22 6.88 18.93
C PRO A 77 16.57 5.58 19.47
N LYS A 78 16.65 5.34 20.78
CA LYS A 78 16.01 4.19 21.44
C LYS A 78 14.54 4.45 21.76
N SER A 79 14.11 5.71 21.83
CA SER A 79 12.73 6.08 22.11
C SER A 79 11.96 6.51 20.86
N ASN A 80 10.67 6.21 20.85
CA ASN A 80 9.72 6.70 19.86
C ASN A 80 8.88 7.83 20.47
N ILE A 81 8.61 8.86 19.69
CA ILE A 81 7.76 9.99 20.02
C ILE A 81 6.49 9.94 19.17
N CYS A 82 5.38 10.39 19.75
CA CYS A 82 4.11 10.57 19.06
C CYS A 82 3.80 12.07 19.00
N LYS A 83 3.62 12.62 17.79
CA LYS A 83 3.43 14.05 17.54
C LYS A 83 2.50 14.28 16.35
N ARG A 84 1.93 15.49 16.26
CA ARG A 84 1.14 15.96 15.11
C ARG A 84 2.02 16.67 14.09
N VAL A 85 1.75 16.42 12.82
CA VAL A 85 2.40 17.10 11.69
C VAL A 85 1.77 18.48 11.52
N ILE A 86 2.56 19.53 11.73
CA ILE A 86 2.12 20.93 11.55
C ILE A 86 2.55 21.47 10.20
N GLY A 87 3.78 21.14 9.78
CA GLY A 87 4.37 21.58 8.53
C GLY A 87 5.01 20.44 7.75
N LEU A 88 4.95 20.51 6.44
CA LEU A 88 5.61 19.63 5.49
C LEU A 88 6.77 20.37 4.84
N GLU A 89 7.52 19.67 3.98
CA GLU A 89 8.60 20.29 3.21
C GLU A 89 8.15 21.54 2.46
N GLY A 90 8.96 22.59 2.56
CA GLY A 90 8.68 23.87 1.90
C GLY A 90 7.76 24.80 2.68
N ASP A 91 7.16 24.35 3.78
CA ASP A 91 6.31 25.20 4.60
C ASP A 91 7.08 26.15 5.50
N LYS A 92 6.45 27.28 5.79
CA LYS A 92 6.89 28.27 6.77
C LYS A 92 6.02 28.14 8.02
N VAL A 93 6.61 27.70 9.14
CA VAL A 93 5.90 27.45 10.40
C VAL A 93 6.23 28.55 11.40
N CYS A 94 5.22 29.07 12.10
CA CYS A 94 5.41 30.05 13.17
C CYS A 94 5.88 29.33 14.44
N THR A 95 7.06 29.68 14.95
CA THR A 95 7.66 29.05 16.15
C THR A 95 7.48 29.91 17.42
N SER A 96 6.99 31.15 17.27
CA SER A 96 6.76 32.06 18.40
C SER A 96 5.67 31.55 19.33
N ASN A 97 5.87 31.72 20.64
CA ASN A 97 4.82 31.47 21.61
C ASN A 97 3.69 32.51 21.43
N PRO A 98 2.44 32.19 21.80
CA PRO A 98 1.31 33.12 21.66
C PRO A 98 1.49 34.42 22.48
N SER A 99 2.38 34.41 23.48
CA SER A 99 2.77 35.57 24.28
C SER A 99 3.84 36.46 23.63
N ASP A 100 4.50 35.99 22.57
CA ASP A 100 5.62 36.72 21.98
C ASP A 100 5.11 37.73 20.95
N PHE A 101 5.50 39.00 21.10
CA PHE A 101 5.12 40.05 20.17
C PHE A 101 5.79 39.89 18.78
N LEU A 102 6.96 39.26 18.74
CA LEU A 102 7.69 38.98 17.50
C LEU A 102 7.45 37.54 17.03
N LYS A 103 6.77 37.41 15.89
CA LYS A 103 6.54 36.13 15.25
C LYS A 103 7.79 35.62 14.54
N SER A 104 8.54 34.75 15.20
CA SER A 104 9.60 33.97 14.58
C SER A 104 9.03 32.89 13.67
N HIS A 105 9.59 32.75 12.47
CA HIS A 105 9.18 31.75 11.50
C HIS A 105 10.36 30.84 11.14
N SER A 106 10.11 29.55 11.16
CA SER A 106 11.07 28.51 10.75
C SER A 106 10.64 27.93 9.40
N TYR A 107 11.60 27.65 8.54
CA TYR A 107 11.35 27.00 7.25
C TYR A 107 11.63 25.51 7.34
N VAL A 108 10.75 24.69 6.78
CA VAL A 108 10.91 23.23 6.75
C VAL A 108 11.67 22.84 5.48
N PRO A 109 12.89 22.29 5.59
CA PRO A 109 13.67 21.88 4.43
C PRO A 109 13.03 20.67 3.73
N LYS A 110 13.43 20.42 2.48
CA LYS A 110 13.00 19.24 1.73
C LYS A 110 13.37 17.95 2.46
N GLY A 111 12.52 16.94 2.36
CA GLY A 111 12.72 15.68 3.05
C GLY A 111 12.53 15.72 4.57
N HIS A 112 11.98 16.82 5.12
CA HIS A 112 11.69 16.97 6.54
C HIS A 112 10.24 17.36 6.80
N VAL A 113 9.81 17.16 8.04
CA VAL A 113 8.50 17.53 8.58
C VAL A 113 8.66 18.29 9.89
N TRP A 114 7.71 19.17 10.18
CA TRP A 114 7.62 19.85 11.45
C TRP A 114 6.56 19.19 12.33
N LEU A 115 7.00 18.61 13.44
CA LEU A 115 6.18 17.85 14.38
C LEU A 115 6.01 18.59 15.70
N GLU A 116 4.76 18.79 16.14
CA GLU A 116 4.42 19.38 17.44
C GLU A 116 3.43 18.51 18.22
N GLY A 117 3.51 18.56 19.53
CA GLY A 117 2.53 17.93 20.41
C GLY A 117 1.34 18.86 20.64
N ASP A 118 0.15 18.27 20.83
CA ASP A 118 -1.06 19.03 21.13
C ASP A 118 -0.95 19.75 22.49
N ASN A 119 -0.18 19.20 23.43
CA ASN A 119 0.10 19.82 24.72
C ASN A 119 1.35 20.70 24.65
N LEU A 120 1.17 21.96 24.21
CA LEU A 120 2.25 22.94 24.03
C LEU A 120 3.13 23.14 25.27
N ARG A 121 2.56 23.00 26.48
CA ARG A 121 3.24 23.22 27.77
C ARG A 121 4.12 22.04 28.19
N ASN A 122 3.79 20.83 27.76
CA ASN A 122 4.45 19.61 28.21
C ASN A 122 4.79 18.70 27.03
N SER A 123 5.51 19.26 26.07
CA SER A 123 5.92 18.56 24.86
C SER A 123 7.35 18.96 24.50
N THR A 124 8.20 17.95 24.26
CA THR A 124 9.48 18.12 23.58
C THR A 124 9.28 17.76 22.11
N ASP A 125 9.28 18.76 21.25
CA ASP A 125 8.88 18.70 19.84
C ASP A 125 9.83 19.53 18.95
N SER A 126 9.47 19.73 17.68
CA SER A 126 10.31 20.39 16.67
C SER A 126 10.66 21.83 17.02
N ARG A 127 9.92 22.46 17.94
CA ARG A 127 10.28 23.75 18.53
C ARG A 127 11.60 23.70 19.31
N CYS A 128 11.95 22.54 19.89
CA CYS A 128 13.17 22.32 20.66
C CYS A 128 14.31 21.77 19.81
N TYR A 129 14.06 20.76 18.97
CA TYR A 129 15.12 20.06 18.21
C TYR A 129 15.13 20.39 16.70
N GLY A 130 14.18 21.16 16.20
CA GLY A 130 14.06 21.52 14.79
C GLY A 130 13.27 20.51 13.94
N PRO A 131 13.31 20.65 12.60
CA PRO A 131 12.56 19.80 11.69
C PRO A 131 13.08 18.36 11.69
N VAL A 132 12.18 17.38 11.54
CA VAL A 132 12.47 15.94 11.61
C VAL A 132 12.51 15.34 10.20
N PRO A 133 13.53 14.57 9.82
CA PRO A 133 13.57 13.94 8.50
C PRO A 133 12.51 12.83 8.37
N TYR A 134 11.92 12.66 7.18
CA TYR A 134 10.91 11.62 6.91
C TYR A 134 11.39 10.21 7.27
N GLY A 135 12.71 9.94 7.20
CA GLY A 135 13.30 8.65 7.54
C GLY A 135 13.17 8.25 9.02
N LEU A 136 12.95 9.22 9.93
CA LEU A 136 12.69 8.90 11.34
C LEU A 136 11.22 8.53 11.60
N ILE A 137 10.31 8.80 10.66
CA ILE A 137 8.89 8.52 10.83
C ILE A 137 8.68 7.00 10.77
N ARG A 138 8.13 6.45 11.85
CA ARG A 138 7.86 5.03 12.05
C ARG A 138 6.44 4.64 11.74
N GLY A 139 5.51 5.55 11.57
CA GLY A 139 4.15 5.24 11.15
C GLY A 139 3.26 6.44 11.32
N ARG A 140 2.08 6.38 10.70
CA ARG A 140 1.01 7.33 10.96
C ARG A 140 -0.03 6.62 11.84
N ILE A 141 -0.72 7.38 12.67
CA ILE A 141 -1.80 6.89 13.52
C ILE A 141 -3.13 7.17 12.83
N CYS A 142 -3.87 6.12 12.48
CA CYS A 142 -5.22 6.24 11.93
C CYS A 142 -6.32 6.20 13.00
N PHE A 143 -6.17 5.37 14.03
CA PHE A 143 -7.26 5.10 14.98
C PHE A 143 -6.79 5.11 16.42
N LYS A 144 -7.58 5.74 17.29
CA LYS A 144 -7.48 5.70 18.74
C LYS A 144 -8.60 4.80 19.30
N ASN A 145 -8.29 3.92 20.26
CA ASN A 145 -9.20 2.95 20.88
C ASN A 145 -9.60 1.75 20.01
N PHE A 146 -8.60 1.01 19.53
CA PHE A 146 -8.79 -0.35 19.02
C PHE A 146 -8.99 -1.29 20.23
N PRO A 147 -10.24 -1.57 20.66
CA PRO A 147 -11.10 -2.53 19.95
C PRO A 147 -12.59 -2.12 19.85
N ARG A 148 -12.97 -0.85 20.04
CA ARG A 148 -14.41 -0.54 20.24
C ARG A 148 -15.24 -0.37 18.96
N LEU A 149 -14.71 0.06 17.82
CA LEU A 149 -15.55 0.28 16.64
C LEU A 149 -14.80 0.04 15.34
N ILE A 150 -15.13 -1.08 14.69
CA ILE A 150 -15.15 -1.17 13.23
C ILE A 150 -16.34 -0.31 12.82
N ASN A 151 -16.11 0.97 12.54
CA ASN A 151 -16.97 1.78 11.68
C ASN A 151 -16.02 2.61 10.83
N PHE A 152 -15.73 2.05 9.65
CA PHE A 152 -15.14 2.77 8.54
C PHE A 152 -16.18 3.79 8.07
N ASP A 153 -16.09 5.02 8.54
CA ASP A 153 -16.76 6.17 7.91
C ASP A 153 -15.71 7.24 7.62
N GLU A 154 -15.15 7.16 6.41
CA GLU A 154 -15.20 8.22 5.39
C GLU A 154 -14.39 7.78 4.14
N PRO A 155 -14.80 8.16 2.92
CA PRO A 155 -14.75 7.34 1.72
C PRO A 155 -13.44 7.55 0.95
N LEU A 156 -12.58 6.53 0.96
CA LEU A 156 -11.48 6.41 0.00
C LEU A 156 -12.01 5.84 -1.34
N HIS A 157 -12.97 6.50 -1.96
CA HIS A 157 -13.50 6.09 -3.26
C HIS A 157 -13.05 6.92 -4.47
N THR A 158 -12.19 7.93 -4.30
CA THR A 158 -11.86 8.83 -5.44
C THR A 158 -10.40 8.99 -5.81
N LEU A 159 -9.44 8.32 -5.15
CA LEU A 159 -8.02 8.38 -5.58
C LEU A 159 -7.31 7.03 -5.71
N LEU A 160 -8.03 5.91 -5.48
CA LEU A 160 -7.58 4.57 -5.86
C LEU A 160 -8.17 4.10 -7.19
N HIS A 161 -9.01 4.90 -7.87
CA HIS A 161 -9.57 4.50 -9.17
C HIS A 161 -8.65 4.74 -10.37
N PHE A 162 -7.56 5.52 -10.22
CA PHE A 162 -6.59 5.74 -11.32
C PHE A 162 -5.25 5.01 -11.15
N SER A 163 -4.91 4.51 -9.97
CA SER A 163 -3.71 3.69 -9.76
C SER A 163 -4.02 2.23 -9.40
N CYS A 164 -5.17 1.94 -8.78
CA CYS A 164 -5.55 0.56 -8.47
C CYS A 164 -6.22 -0.16 -9.64
N TRP A 165 -6.83 0.56 -10.61
CA TRP A 165 -7.30 -0.11 -11.84
C TRP A 165 -6.11 -0.67 -12.63
N HIS A 166 -4.98 0.05 -12.73
CA HIS A 166 -3.79 -0.51 -13.38
C HIS A 166 -3.16 -1.67 -12.60
N ILE A 167 -3.13 -1.61 -11.26
CA ILE A 167 -2.55 -2.69 -10.44
C ILE A 167 -3.47 -3.92 -10.39
N CYS A 168 -4.81 -3.74 -10.34
CA CYS A 168 -5.77 -4.84 -10.43
C CYS A 168 -5.92 -5.39 -11.85
N LEU A 169 -5.78 -4.59 -12.92
CA LEU A 169 -5.69 -5.14 -14.28
C LEU A 169 -4.38 -5.90 -14.47
N LEU A 170 -3.26 -5.44 -13.92
CA LEU A 170 -2.03 -6.24 -13.91
C LEU A 170 -2.21 -7.54 -13.12
N PHE A 171 -2.96 -7.54 -12.01
CA PHE A 171 -3.26 -8.75 -11.26
C PHE A 171 -4.26 -9.69 -11.98
N VAL A 172 -5.27 -9.17 -12.67
CA VAL A 172 -6.25 -9.96 -13.43
C VAL A 172 -5.67 -10.46 -14.76
N TRP A 173 -4.78 -9.71 -15.40
CA TRP A 173 -4.08 -10.13 -16.62
C TRP A 173 -2.95 -11.12 -16.35
N MET A 174 -2.34 -11.09 -15.16
CA MET A 174 -1.37 -12.09 -14.71
C MET A 174 -2.04 -13.39 -14.20
N ILE A 175 -3.36 -13.38 -13.97
CA ILE A 175 -4.16 -14.54 -13.53
C ILE A 175 -5.01 -15.14 -14.67
N LEU A 176 -5.03 -14.56 -15.88
CA LEU A 176 -5.66 -15.21 -17.03
C LEU A 176 -4.70 -16.26 -17.63
N PRO A 177 -4.93 -17.57 -17.43
CA PRO A 177 -4.11 -18.57 -18.07
C PRO A 177 -4.31 -18.48 -19.59
N ILE A 178 -3.20 -18.52 -20.31
CA ILE A 178 -3.10 -18.75 -21.74
C ILE A 178 -3.84 -20.06 -22.06
N LYS A 179 -5.15 -19.99 -22.29
CA LYS A 179 -5.86 -21.00 -23.07
C LYS A 179 -5.72 -20.59 -24.53
N LYS A 180 -4.66 -21.07 -25.19
CA LYS A 180 -4.78 -21.53 -26.56
C LYS A 180 -3.58 -22.38 -26.98
N LYS A 181 -3.95 -23.52 -27.59
CA LYS A 181 -3.20 -24.29 -28.58
C LYS A 181 -2.39 -25.46 -28.03
N PHE A 182 -3.07 -26.58 -27.80
CA PHE A 182 -2.65 -27.92 -28.26
C PHE A 182 -3.82 -28.88 -28.07
N GLU A 183 -4.79 -28.81 -28.99
CA GLU A 183 -5.69 -29.92 -29.27
C GLU A 183 -6.08 -29.83 -30.74
N LYS A 184 -6.05 -30.98 -31.43
CA LYS A 184 -6.38 -31.22 -32.85
C LYS A 184 -5.20 -31.28 -33.83
N VAL A 185 -4.36 -32.31 -33.65
CA VAL A 185 -3.85 -33.15 -34.76
C VAL A 185 -3.88 -34.60 -34.26
N GLU A 186 -4.38 -35.52 -35.10
CA GLU A 186 -4.80 -36.92 -34.85
C GLU A 186 -6.18 -37.03 -34.16
N GLY A 187 -7.21 -37.68 -34.69
CA GLY A 187 -7.39 -38.49 -35.89
C GLY A 187 -8.70 -39.27 -35.73
N SER A 188 -9.76 -38.88 -36.45
CA SER A 188 -10.99 -39.64 -36.72
C SER A 188 -11.79 -38.81 -37.73
N GLY A 189 -12.10 -39.26 -38.95
CA GLY A 189 -12.61 -40.58 -39.31
C GLY A 189 -14.13 -40.51 -39.38
N SER A 190 -14.68 -39.82 -40.39
CA SER A 190 -16.11 -39.89 -40.74
C SER A 190 -16.37 -39.24 -42.11
N GLU A 191 -16.54 -40.06 -43.15
CA GLU A 191 -17.35 -39.70 -44.31
C GLU A 191 -18.27 -40.88 -44.64
N GLU A 192 -19.50 -40.84 -44.10
CA GLU A 192 -20.65 -41.50 -44.70
C GLU A 192 -21.54 -40.44 -45.34
N GLY A 193 -21.74 -40.59 -46.65
CA GLY A 193 -23.05 -40.52 -47.30
C GLY A 193 -23.74 -39.16 -47.42
N GLY A 194 -23.72 -38.57 -48.63
CA GLY A 194 -24.65 -37.49 -48.92
C GLY A 194 -24.57 -36.81 -50.29
N ARG A 195 -24.99 -37.52 -51.35
CA ARG A 195 -25.68 -36.97 -52.55
C ARG A 195 -24.92 -35.97 -53.44
N GLY A 196 -24.38 -36.53 -54.52
CA GLY A 196 -24.76 -36.23 -55.92
C GLY A 196 -24.89 -34.78 -56.36
N ALA A 197 -23.93 -34.32 -57.15
CA ALA A 197 -24.14 -33.32 -58.19
C ALA A 197 -22.96 -33.33 -59.19
N ILE A 198 -23.21 -33.94 -60.35
CA ILE A 198 -22.90 -33.45 -61.71
C ILE A 198 -21.50 -32.91 -62.05
N ASN A 199 -20.81 -33.71 -62.88
CA ASN A 199 -20.26 -33.38 -64.20
C ASN A 199 -19.34 -32.16 -64.40
N ASN A 200 -18.14 -32.48 -64.87
CA ASN A 200 -17.36 -31.91 -65.99
C ASN A 200 -15.92 -31.67 -65.55
N ALA A 201 -14.96 -32.51 -65.91
CA ALA A 201 -14.43 -32.75 -67.26
C ALA A 201 -13.65 -31.54 -67.80
N PHE A 202 -12.46 -31.85 -68.31
CA PHE A 202 -11.57 -30.99 -69.10
C PHE A 202 -10.88 -29.87 -68.30
N ASP A 203 -9.59 -29.60 -68.45
CA ASP A 203 -8.50 -30.21 -69.20
C ASP A 203 -7.25 -29.41 -68.79
N ILE A 204 -6.07 -29.98 -69.05
CA ILE A 204 -4.87 -29.31 -69.60
C ILE A 204 -4.42 -27.95 -69.03
N GLN A 205 -3.15 -27.61 -68.84
CA GLN A 205 -1.85 -28.24 -68.96
C GLN A 205 -0.87 -27.06 -68.89
N LEU A 206 0.25 -27.25 -68.19
CA LEU A 206 1.59 -26.68 -68.45
C LEU A 206 1.87 -25.16 -68.41
N LYS A 207 3.01 -24.91 -67.73
CA LYS A 207 4.13 -23.98 -68.03
C LYS A 207 3.77 -22.49 -67.97
N GLY A 208 4.44 -21.69 -67.17
CA GLY A 208 5.89 -21.65 -66.96
C GLY A 208 6.41 -20.38 -67.62
N HIS A 209 6.73 -19.37 -66.81
CA HIS A 209 7.81 -18.41 -67.03
C HIS A 209 8.06 -17.62 -65.75
#